data_AF-A0A9P6L543-F1
#
_entry.id   AF-A0A9P6L543-F1
#
_cell.length_a   1.000
_cell.length_b   1.000
_cell.length_c   1.000
_cell.angle_alpha   90.00
_cell.angle_beta   90.00
_cell.angle_gamma   90.00
#
_symmetry.space_group_name_H-M   'P 1'
#
loop_
_entity.id
_entity.type
_entity.pdbx_description
1 polymer ?
#
loop_
_entity_poly.entity_id
_entity_poly.type
_entity_poly.pdbx_seq_one_letter_code
_entity_poly.pdbx_strand_id
1 'polypeptide(L)'
;MREERERWEKARDELTIPKGAFWEIVEPAWDCRAYGKREYWGILRNVPEGRSDMDACLNMPVEIKGVAIRRPYRCEHRGPMNGFWMVDWDQPDCKPWHQDFVDKGCTNRGSGLRQIEAEVVGINDKGGQDWRLLCETTPMIWNHINHTSPAHCEDRGKKIAVWYVPNDRC
;
A
#
# COMPACT_ATOMS: atom_id res chain seq x y z
N MET A 1 34.05 -4.35 -2.57
CA MET A 1 32.98 -4.77 -3.51
C MET A 1 31.57 -4.26 -3.17
N ARG A 2 30.86 -4.76 -2.13
CA ARG A 2 29.48 -4.30 -1.81
C ARG A 2 29.44 -2.86 -1.30
N GLU A 3 30.30 -2.52 -0.34
CA GLU A 3 30.37 -1.17 0.25
C GLU A 3 30.80 -0.11 -0.77
N GLU A 4 31.77 -0.43 -1.63
CA GLU A 4 32.17 0.46 -2.72
C GLU A 4 31.02 0.70 -3.69
N ARG A 5 30.27 -0.35 -4.06
CA ARG A 5 29.08 -0.21 -4.91
C ARG A 5 28.03 0.69 -4.27
N GLU A 6 27.71 0.48 -2.99
CA GLU A 6 26.76 1.31 -2.25
C GLU A 6 27.23 2.78 -2.18
N ARG A 7 28.54 3.01 -2.00
CA ARG A 7 29.14 4.35 -2.00
C ARG A 7 29.06 5.03 -3.37
N TRP A 8 29.35 4.31 -4.45
CA TRP A 8 29.22 4.82 -5.82
C TRP A 8 27.77 5.15 -6.17
N GLU A 9 26.83 4.29 -5.77
CA GLU A 9 25.40 4.53 -5.97
C GLU A 9 24.93 5.78 -5.22
N LYS A 10 25.36 5.96 -3.96
CA LYS A 10 25.05 7.17 -3.18
C LYS A 10 25.64 8.43 -3.80
N ALA A 11 26.91 8.40 -4.22
CA ALA A 11 27.56 9.55 -4.85
C ALA A 11 26.88 9.93 -6.18
N ARG A 12 26.48 8.94 -6.99
CA ARG A 12 25.73 9.17 -8.23
C ARG A 12 24.36 9.80 -7.94
N ASP A 13 23.64 9.30 -6.94
CA ASP A 13 22.35 9.87 -6.56
C ASP A 13 22.49 11.32 -6.09
N GLU A 14 23.49 11.65 -5.27
CA GLU A 14 23.74 13.03 -4.82
C GLU A 14 24.00 13.99 -5.99
N LEU A 15 24.63 13.52 -7.07
CA LEU A 15 24.81 14.30 -8.30
C LEU A 15 23.49 14.52 -9.06
N THR A 16 22.55 13.59 -8.97
CA THR A 16 21.24 13.70 -9.65
C THR A 16 20.19 14.40 -8.82
N ILE A 17 20.44 14.81 -7.57
CA ILE A 17 19.46 15.59 -6.81
C ILE A 17 19.31 16.99 -7.44
N PRO A 18 18.09 17.44 -7.78
CA PRO A 18 17.84 18.78 -8.27
C PRO A 18 18.04 19.82 -7.16
N LYS A 19 19.26 20.37 -7.06
CA LYS A 19 19.60 21.42 -6.09
C LYS A 19 18.69 22.64 -6.26
N GLY A 20 18.10 23.10 -5.16
CA GLY A 20 17.15 24.22 -5.15
C GLY A 20 15.69 23.79 -5.30
N ALA A 21 15.41 22.63 -5.88
CA ALA A 21 14.04 22.10 -5.92
C ALA A 21 13.61 21.62 -4.54
N PHE A 22 12.31 21.72 -4.25
CA PHE A 22 11.72 21.24 -3.01
C PHE A 22 10.30 20.69 -3.23
N TRP A 23 9.87 19.81 -2.33
CA TRP A 23 8.48 19.37 -2.24
C TRP A 23 7.71 20.39 -1.41
N GLU A 24 6.77 21.11 -2.02
CA GLU A 24 5.97 22.15 -1.34
C GLU A 24 4.94 21.55 -0.38
N ILE A 25 4.28 20.49 -0.82
CA ILE A 25 3.26 19.74 -0.07
C ILE A 25 3.63 18.27 -0.17
N VAL A 26 3.49 17.53 0.93
CA VAL A 26 3.60 16.06 0.94
C VAL A 26 2.49 15.52 1.80
N GLU A 27 1.43 15.04 1.17
CA GLU A 27 0.19 14.65 1.84
C GLU A 27 -0.22 13.21 1.53
N PRO A 28 -0.84 12.52 2.51
CA PRO A 28 -1.48 11.25 2.26
C PRO A 28 -2.68 11.42 1.32
N ALA A 29 -2.88 10.47 0.43
CA ALA A 29 -4.17 10.26 -0.21
C ALA A 29 -5.22 9.96 0.86
N TRP A 30 -6.44 10.40 0.61
CA TRP A 30 -7.55 10.23 1.55
C TRP A 30 -7.95 8.75 1.69
N ASP A 31 -7.76 7.95 0.63
CA ASP A 31 -8.04 6.53 0.58
C ASP A 31 -6.81 5.66 0.86
N CYS A 32 -7.07 4.43 1.27
CA CYS A 32 -6.06 3.39 1.37
C CYS A 32 -5.94 2.67 0.03
N ARG A 33 -4.71 2.34 -0.37
CA ARG A 33 -4.45 1.61 -1.62
C ARG A 33 -4.37 0.09 -1.44
N ALA A 34 -4.18 -0.37 -0.20
CA ALA A 34 -4.27 -1.77 0.22
C ALA A 34 -4.17 -1.84 1.75
N TYR A 35 -4.28 -3.05 2.33
CA TYR A 35 -3.99 -3.30 3.74
C TYR A 35 -2.60 -2.76 4.13
N GLY A 36 -2.60 -1.84 5.10
CA GLY A 36 -1.42 -1.17 5.62
C GLY A 36 -0.74 -0.22 4.62
N LYS A 37 -1.34 0.07 3.45
CA LYS A 37 -0.72 0.89 2.40
C LYS A 37 -1.54 2.11 2.05
N ARG A 38 -0.86 3.25 1.96
CA ARG A 38 -1.44 4.52 1.53
C ARG A 38 -0.50 5.20 0.54
N GLU A 39 -1.07 5.76 -0.51
CA GLU A 39 -0.30 6.59 -1.43
C GLU A 39 -0.13 7.98 -0.83
N TYR A 40 1.05 8.55 -0.96
CA TYR A 40 1.33 9.95 -0.69
C TYR A 40 1.61 10.65 -2.00
N TRP A 41 1.30 11.93 -2.07
CA TRP A 41 1.58 12.77 -3.22
C TRP A 41 2.20 14.08 -2.78
N GLY A 42 2.91 14.73 -3.68
CA GLY A 42 3.53 16.01 -3.39
C GLY A 42 3.90 16.80 -4.63
N ILE A 43 3.96 18.12 -4.48
CA ILE A 43 4.18 19.05 -5.59
C ILE A 43 5.64 19.47 -5.63
N LEU A 44 6.29 19.25 -6.78
CA LEU A 44 7.65 19.68 -7.02
C LEU A 44 7.68 21.16 -7.41
N ARG A 45 8.53 21.94 -6.75
CA ARG A 45 8.75 23.36 -7.03
C ARG A 45 10.22 23.68 -7.23
N ASN A 46 10.44 24.84 -7.86
CA ASN A 46 11.77 25.44 -8.03
C ASN A 46 12.77 24.51 -8.75
N VAL A 47 12.31 23.82 -9.79
CA VAL A 47 13.19 23.06 -10.68
C VAL A 47 14.11 24.05 -11.40
N PRO A 48 15.44 23.85 -11.36
CA PRO A 48 16.38 24.74 -12.04
C PRO A 48 16.12 24.84 -13.54
N GLU A 49 16.30 26.04 -14.10
CA GLU A 49 16.15 26.27 -15.54
C GLU A 49 17.06 25.34 -16.36
N GLY A 50 16.55 24.84 -17.49
CA GLY A 50 17.24 23.89 -18.34
C GLY A 50 17.23 22.45 -17.84
N ARG A 51 16.65 22.18 -16.66
CA ARG A 51 16.43 20.82 -16.15
C ARG A 51 15.00 20.35 -16.43
N SER A 52 14.85 19.09 -16.83
CA SER A 52 13.55 18.45 -16.97
C SER A 52 12.86 18.30 -15.61
N ASP A 53 11.61 18.78 -15.51
CA ASP A 53 10.76 18.58 -14.32
C ASP A 53 10.59 17.10 -13.99
N MET A 54 10.47 16.26 -15.02
CA MET A 54 10.30 14.81 -14.86
C MET A 54 11.56 14.18 -14.26
N ASP A 55 12.74 14.54 -14.79
CA ASP A 55 14.01 14.04 -14.28
C ASP A 55 14.30 14.56 -12.88
N ALA A 56 13.92 15.81 -12.59
CA ALA A 56 14.00 16.37 -11.24
C ALA A 56 13.10 15.57 -10.28
N CYS A 57 11.84 15.32 -10.64
CA CYS A 57 10.89 14.56 -9.83
C CYS A 57 11.39 13.16 -9.51
N LEU A 58 11.82 12.39 -10.52
CA LEU A 58 12.25 10.99 -10.35
C LEU A 58 13.54 10.85 -9.52
N ASN A 59 14.33 11.92 -9.37
CA ASN A 59 15.59 11.91 -8.63
C ASN A 59 15.53 12.71 -7.32
N MET A 60 14.38 13.29 -6.99
CA MET A 60 14.24 14.08 -5.78
C MET A 60 13.77 13.22 -4.59
N PRO A 61 14.55 13.12 -3.51
CA PRO A 61 14.15 12.39 -2.32
C PRO A 61 13.08 13.15 -1.53
N VAL A 62 12.31 12.43 -0.71
CA VAL A 62 11.32 12.97 0.22
C VAL A 62 11.51 12.35 1.60
N GLU A 63 11.09 13.05 2.65
CA GLU A 63 10.95 12.47 3.98
C GLU A 63 9.45 12.38 4.32
N ILE A 64 8.97 11.17 4.63
CA ILE A 64 7.59 10.94 5.06
C ILE A 64 7.62 10.29 6.43
N LYS A 65 7.11 11.00 7.43
CA LYS A 65 7.06 10.55 8.84
C LYS A 65 8.44 10.09 9.36
N GLY A 66 9.50 10.84 9.05
CA GLY A 66 10.87 10.53 9.48
C GLY A 66 11.58 9.44 8.67
N VAL A 67 10.94 8.89 7.63
CA VAL A 67 11.56 7.90 6.73
C VAL A 67 11.91 8.58 5.40
N ALA A 68 13.20 8.55 5.05
CA ALA A 68 13.69 9.08 3.79
C ALA A 68 13.45 8.08 2.64
N ILE A 69 12.69 8.51 1.64
CA ILE A 69 12.44 7.75 0.41
C ILE A 69 13.23 8.40 -0.71
N ARG A 70 14.10 7.61 -1.36
CA ARG A 70 15.07 8.14 -2.32
C ARG A 70 14.40 8.72 -3.58
N ARG A 71 13.31 8.10 -4.03
CA ARG A 71 12.64 8.44 -5.29
C ARG A 71 11.15 8.15 -5.21
N PRO A 72 10.28 8.96 -5.85
CA PRO A 72 8.90 8.59 -6.09
C PRO A 72 8.82 7.36 -7.00
N TYR A 73 7.77 6.55 -6.84
CA TYR A 73 7.53 5.42 -7.74
C TYR A 73 6.88 5.89 -9.06
N ARG A 74 6.27 7.08 -9.05
CA ARG A 74 5.56 7.69 -10.16
C ARG A 74 5.66 9.21 -10.09
N CYS A 75 5.78 9.84 -11.25
CA CYS A 75 5.73 11.29 -11.42
C CYS A 75 4.73 11.64 -12.52
N GLU A 76 3.93 12.68 -12.32
CA GLU A 76 2.91 13.10 -13.30
C GLU A 76 2.77 14.62 -13.36
N HIS A 77 2.48 15.15 -14.54
CA HIS A 77 2.03 16.54 -14.69
C HIS A 77 0.52 16.63 -14.40
N ARG A 78 0.15 17.27 -13.29
CA ARG A 78 -1.24 17.58 -12.93
C ARG A 78 -1.44 19.09 -12.78
N GLY A 79 -0.95 19.84 -13.76
CA GLY A 79 -0.61 21.26 -13.61
C GLY A 79 0.87 21.36 -13.26
N PRO A 80 1.25 21.53 -11.97
CA PRO A 80 2.64 21.35 -11.56
C PRO A 80 3.06 19.87 -11.62
N MET A 81 4.37 19.62 -11.58
CA MET A 81 4.93 18.27 -11.48
C MET A 81 4.63 17.68 -10.10
N ASN A 82 4.06 16.48 -10.06
CA ASN A 82 3.70 15.77 -8.83
C ASN A 82 4.52 14.49 -8.71
N GLY A 83 5.04 14.22 -7.52
CA GLY A 83 5.63 12.93 -7.13
C GLY A 83 4.64 12.10 -6.33
N PHE A 84 4.71 10.77 -6.45
CA PHE A 84 3.88 9.82 -5.72
C PHE A 84 4.72 8.74 -5.04
N TRP A 85 4.35 8.38 -3.81
CA TRP A 85 5.03 7.38 -2.99
C TRP A 85 4.01 6.41 -2.42
N MET A 86 4.25 5.10 -2.53
CA MET A 86 3.46 4.11 -1.80
C MET A 86 4.11 3.89 -0.44
N VAL A 87 3.39 4.22 0.63
CA VAL A 87 3.85 4.09 2.01
C VAL A 87 3.15 2.92 2.67
N ASP A 88 3.92 1.98 3.20
CA ASP A 88 3.43 0.77 3.86
C ASP A 88 3.79 0.68 5.36
N TRP A 89 4.37 1.75 5.91
CA TRP A 89 4.63 1.92 7.34
C TRP A 89 3.69 2.95 7.96
N ASP A 90 3.38 2.74 9.23
CA ASP A 90 2.60 3.67 10.05
C ASP A 90 1.29 4.14 9.37
N GLN A 91 0.54 3.20 8.79
CA GLN A 91 -0.79 3.41 8.21
C GLN A 91 -1.87 2.65 9.01
N PRO A 92 -2.12 3.00 10.29
CA PRO A 92 -3.07 2.27 11.13
C PRO A 92 -4.50 2.31 10.56
N ASP A 93 -4.92 3.43 9.97
CA ASP A 93 -6.25 3.60 9.36
C ASP A 93 -6.45 2.75 8.10
N CYS A 94 -5.38 2.15 7.57
CA CYS A 94 -5.44 1.23 6.43
C CYS A 94 -5.37 -0.23 6.87
N LYS A 95 -5.55 -0.53 8.15
CA LYS A 95 -5.49 -1.89 8.70
C LYS A 95 -6.85 -2.28 9.29
N PRO A 96 -7.86 -2.57 8.45
CA PRO A 96 -9.06 -3.22 8.94
C PRO A 96 -8.70 -4.61 9.49
N TRP A 97 -9.63 -5.21 10.22
CA TRP A 97 -9.44 -6.52 10.82
C TRP A 97 -10.66 -7.39 10.63
N HIS A 98 -10.45 -8.70 10.83
CA HIS A 98 -11.48 -9.70 10.74
C HIS A 98 -12.08 -9.98 12.13
N GLN A 99 -13.40 -10.10 12.20
CA GLN A 99 -14.14 -10.53 13.38
C GLN A 99 -15.20 -11.57 13.01
N ASP A 100 -15.86 -12.16 14.01
CA ASP A 100 -16.98 -13.10 13.81
C ASP A 100 -16.64 -14.25 12.84
N PHE A 101 -15.50 -14.91 13.03
CA PHE A 101 -15.10 -16.05 12.19
C PHE A 101 -16.13 -17.18 12.25
N VAL A 102 -16.57 -17.63 11.07
CA VAL A 102 -17.52 -18.73 10.89
C VAL A 102 -16.87 -19.80 10.03
N ASP A 103 -16.83 -21.02 10.57
CA ASP A 103 -16.45 -22.21 9.84
C ASP A 103 -17.69 -22.80 9.13
N LYS A 104 -17.68 -22.76 7.80
CA LYS A 104 -18.78 -23.26 6.95
C LYS A 104 -18.63 -24.74 6.63
N GLY A 105 -17.56 -25.39 7.08
CA GLY A 105 -17.26 -26.79 6.80
C GLY A 105 -16.63 -26.99 5.42
N CYS A 106 -16.59 -28.25 4.97
CA CYS A 106 -16.03 -28.61 3.67
C CYS A 106 -16.89 -28.05 2.53
N THR A 107 -16.25 -27.51 1.50
CA THR A 107 -16.97 -26.98 0.32
C THR A 107 -17.73 -28.06 -0.42
N ASN A 108 -17.13 -29.26 -0.53
CA ASN A 108 -17.72 -30.49 -1.03
C ASN A 108 -16.98 -31.69 -0.39
N ARG A 109 -17.57 -32.89 -0.44
CA ARG A 109 -16.90 -34.11 0.03
C ARG A 109 -15.76 -34.48 -0.93
N GLY A 110 -14.53 -34.61 -0.42
CA GLY A 110 -13.34 -34.92 -1.23
C GLY A 110 -12.73 -33.70 -1.94
N SER A 111 -13.13 -32.47 -1.57
CA SER A 111 -12.58 -31.25 -2.18
C SER A 111 -11.18 -30.90 -1.66
N GLY A 112 -10.80 -31.42 -0.49
CA GLY A 112 -9.61 -30.97 0.22
C GLY A 112 -9.69 -29.51 0.69
N LEU A 113 -10.87 -28.88 0.65
CA LEU A 113 -11.07 -27.46 0.93
C LEU A 113 -12.19 -27.22 1.93
N ARG A 114 -11.89 -26.39 2.94
CA ARG A 114 -12.82 -25.92 3.95
C ARG A 114 -13.08 -24.43 3.76
N GLN A 115 -14.34 -24.01 3.86
CA GLN A 115 -14.71 -22.62 3.73
C GLN A 115 -14.78 -21.94 5.10
N ILE A 116 -14.06 -20.83 5.22
CA ILE A 116 -14.07 -19.96 6.40
C ILE A 116 -14.53 -18.58 5.95
N GLU A 117 -15.37 -17.95 6.76
CA GLU A 117 -15.86 -16.60 6.53
C GLU A 117 -15.58 -15.74 7.76
N ALA A 118 -15.39 -14.43 7.57
CA ALA A 118 -15.29 -13.47 8.67
C ALA A 118 -15.78 -12.09 8.20
N GLU A 119 -16.30 -11.30 9.13
CA GLU A 119 -16.63 -9.91 8.86
C GLU A 119 -15.35 -9.05 8.86
N VAL A 120 -15.19 -8.20 7.84
CA VAL A 120 -14.15 -7.17 7.78
C VAL A 120 -14.71 -5.88 8.38
N VAL A 121 -14.06 -5.38 9.43
CA VAL A 121 -14.43 -4.15 10.13
C VAL A 121 -13.26 -3.19 10.24
N GLY A 122 -13.54 -1.96 10.68
CA GLY A 122 -12.54 -0.90 10.79
C GLY A 122 -12.25 -0.18 9.47
N ILE A 123 -13.07 -0.41 8.44
CA ILE A 123 -13.02 0.33 7.18
C ILE A 123 -13.73 1.67 7.39
N ASN A 124 -13.08 2.77 6.98
CA ASN A 124 -13.68 4.10 7.05
C ASN A 124 -14.50 4.40 5.80
N ASP A 125 -15.73 3.89 5.76
CA ASP A 125 -16.66 4.04 4.62
C ASP A 125 -17.00 5.51 4.34
N LYS A 126 -16.92 6.40 5.34
CA LYS A 126 -17.24 7.84 5.19
C LYS A 126 -16.20 8.60 4.39
N GLY A 127 -14.98 8.07 4.28
CA GLY A 127 -13.93 8.68 3.47
C GLY A 127 -14.16 8.48 1.97
N GLY A 128 -14.98 7.48 1.58
CA GLY A 128 -15.05 6.95 0.22
C GLY A 128 -14.16 5.73 -0.01
N GLN A 129 -13.60 5.14 1.06
CA GLN A 129 -12.62 4.07 0.95
C GLN A 129 -13.20 2.92 0.13
N ASP A 130 -12.37 2.34 -0.74
CA ASP A 130 -12.75 1.12 -1.45
C ASP A 130 -12.68 -0.06 -0.46
N TRP A 131 -13.83 -0.32 0.18
CA TRP A 131 -13.94 -1.40 1.16
C TRP A 131 -13.59 -2.75 0.54
N ARG A 132 -13.85 -2.94 -0.77
CA ARG A 132 -13.61 -4.19 -1.47
C ARG A 132 -12.12 -4.40 -1.65
N LEU A 133 -11.39 -3.39 -2.10
CA LEU A 133 -9.94 -3.39 -2.17
C LEU A 133 -9.31 -3.70 -0.80
N LEU A 134 -9.83 -3.09 0.26
CA LEU A 134 -9.32 -3.34 1.60
C LEU A 134 -9.61 -4.77 2.06
N CYS A 135 -10.83 -5.27 1.84
CA CYS A 135 -11.17 -6.65 2.13
C CYS A 135 -10.25 -7.65 1.40
N GLU A 136 -10.05 -7.46 0.09
CA GLU A 136 -9.23 -8.34 -0.76
C GLU A 136 -7.73 -8.33 -0.39
N THR A 137 -7.25 -7.27 0.26
CA THR A 137 -5.84 -7.14 0.64
C THR A 137 -5.58 -7.39 2.13
N THR A 138 -6.63 -7.51 2.94
CA THR A 138 -6.49 -7.76 4.39
C THR A 138 -6.19 -9.23 4.63
N PRO A 139 -5.03 -9.55 5.24
CA PRO A 139 -4.69 -10.94 5.51
C PRO A 139 -5.58 -11.53 6.60
N MET A 140 -5.89 -12.82 6.49
CA MET A 140 -6.49 -13.55 7.61
C MET A 140 -5.41 -13.80 8.67
N ILE A 141 -5.65 -13.27 9.87
CA ILE A 141 -4.88 -13.58 11.06
C ILE A 141 -5.69 -14.60 11.86
N TRP A 142 -5.43 -15.89 11.64
CA TRP A 142 -6.11 -16.97 12.35
C TRP A 142 -5.07 -17.93 12.94
N ASN A 143 -5.23 -18.33 14.20
CA ASN A 143 -4.29 -19.18 14.94
C ASN A 143 -2.81 -18.73 14.85
N HIS A 144 -2.55 -17.42 14.84
CA HIS A 144 -1.22 -16.82 14.72
C HIS A 144 -0.47 -17.12 13.42
N ILE A 145 -1.18 -17.56 12.38
CA ILE A 145 -0.65 -17.76 11.04
C ILE A 145 -1.21 -16.65 10.14
N ASN A 146 -0.34 -15.90 9.49
CA ASN A 146 -0.73 -15.00 8.41
C ASN A 146 -1.10 -15.87 7.20
N HIS A 147 -2.38 -16.00 6.95
CA HIS A 147 -2.89 -16.62 5.73
C HIS A 147 -2.99 -15.58 4.60
N THR A 148 -3.13 -16.07 3.38
CA THR A 148 -3.29 -15.27 2.16
C THR A 148 -4.53 -14.37 2.23
N SER A 149 -4.57 -13.39 1.33
CA SER A 149 -5.79 -12.65 0.97
C SER A 149 -7.00 -13.57 0.83
N PRO A 150 -8.22 -13.08 1.15
CA PRO A 150 -9.44 -13.83 0.91
C PRO A 150 -9.57 -14.21 -0.56
N ALA A 151 -10.24 -15.35 -0.80
CA ALA A 151 -10.56 -15.79 -2.15
C ALA A 151 -11.50 -14.80 -2.85
N HIS A 152 -12.43 -14.21 -2.09
CA HIS A 152 -13.31 -13.14 -2.53
C HIS A 152 -13.96 -12.43 -1.33
N CYS A 153 -14.60 -11.31 -1.63
CA CYS A 153 -15.29 -10.45 -0.68
C CYS A 153 -16.74 -10.20 -1.12
N GLU A 154 -17.66 -10.21 -0.17
CA GLU A 154 -19.09 -10.03 -0.40
C GLU A 154 -19.70 -9.00 0.55
N ASP A 155 -20.70 -8.26 0.08
CA ASP A 155 -21.53 -7.42 0.93
C ASP A 155 -22.86 -8.13 1.18
N ARG A 156 -23.04 -8.65 2.40
CA ARG A 156 -24.28 -9.31 2.85
C ARG A 156 -25.02 -8.45 3.89
N GLY A 157 -24.91 -7.12 3.79
CA GLY A 157 -25.25 -6.17 4.87
C GLY A 157 -24.14 -6.02 5.92
N LYS A 158 -23.15 -6.92 5.85
CA LYS A 158 -21.83 -6.86 6.48
C LYS A 158 -20.80 -7.12 5.38
N LYS A 159 -19.60 -6.57 5.52
CA LYS A 159 -18.49 -6.84 4.59
C LYS A 159 -17.87 -8.17 4.98
N ILE A 160 -18.04 -9.21 4.18
CA ILE A 160 -17.59 -10.56 4.49
C ILE A 160 -16.40 -10.92 3.60
N ALA A 161 -15.32 -11.39 4.22
CA ALA A 161 -14.20 -12.02 3.56
C ALA A 161 -14.37 -13.55 3.61
N VAL A 162 -14.08 -14.22 2.50
CA VAL A 162 -14.25 -15.67 2.35
C VAL A 162 -12.93 -16.32 1.94
N TRP A 163 -12.55 -17.39 2.63
CA TRP A 163 -11.37 -18.20 2.33
C TRP A 163 -11.74 -19.65 2.04
N TYR A 164 -10.99 -20.28 1.14
CA TYR A 164 -10.95 -21.72 0.96
C TYR A 164 -9.60 -22.23 1.42
N VAL A 165 -9.56 -22.80 2.62
CA VAL A 165 -8.33 -23.29 3.25
C VAL A 165 -8.18 -24.79 3.02
N PRO A 166 -6.99 -25.27 2.64
CA PRO A 166 -6.70 -26.69 2.54
C PRO A 166 -7.01 -27.43 3.84
N ASN A 167 -7.72 -28.55 3.74
CA ASN A 167 -8.05 -29.43 4.86
C ASN A 167 -8.19 -30.86 4.34
N ASP A 168 -7.38 -31.78 4.87
CA ASP A 168 -7.29 -33.19 4.46
C ASP A 168 -8.48 -34.06 4.88
N ARG A 169 -9.34 -33.54 5.77
CA ARG A 169 -10.60 -34.17 6.18
C ARG A 169 -11.77 -33.73 5.29
N CYS A 170 -11.52 -32.75 4.42
CA CYS A 170 -12.32 -32.48 3.25
C CYS A 170 -11.69 -33.21 2.07
#